data_AF-A0A923NNW5-F1
#
_entry.id   AF-A0A923NNW5-F1
#
_cell.length_a   1.000
_cell.length_b   1.000
_cell.length_c   1.000
_cell.angle_alpha   90.00
_cell.angle_beta   90.00
_cell.angle_gamma   90.00
#
_symmetry.space_group_name_H-M   'P 1'
#
loop_
_entity.id
_entity.type
_entity.pdbx_description
1 polymer ?
#
loop_
_entity_poly.entity_id
_entity_poly.type
_entity_poly.pdbx_seq_one_letter_code
_entity_poly.pdbx_strand_id
1 'polypeptide(L)'
;MTPYDFIKDATIEEIAEVLYEYYQIGTIDKCREMKKEIEKNKWISCNEKLPNFGVDVEVTTNNGERFIGHYAGGCWYDSITGDYIQVKAWKEPSDPWEGEYK
;
A
#
# COMPACT_ATOMS: atom_id res chain seq x y z
N MET A 1 11.60 19.41 -3.70
CA MET A 1 10.31 18.77 -3.96
C MET A 1 10.58 17.63 -4.93
N THR A 2 10.45 16.39 -4.47
CA THR A 2 10.66 15.23 -5.35
C THR A 2 9.43 15.03 -6.23
N PRO A 3 9.53 14.34 -7.39
CA PRO A 3 8.36 14.03 -8.22
C PRO A 3 7.24 13.29 -7.46
N TYR A 4 7.59 12.57 -6.39
CA TYR A 4 6.66 11.84 -5.53
C TYR A 4 5.82 12.75 -4.61
N ASP A 5 6.32 13.92 -4.25
CA ASP A 5 5.58 14.85 -3.37
C ASP A 5 4.38 15.47 -4.12
N PHE A 6 4.50 15.68 -5.43
CA PHE A 6 3.43 16.20 -6.29
C PHE A 6 2.26 15.21 -6.42
N ILE A 7 2.54 13.92 -6.56
CA ILE A 7 1.52 12.87 -6.77
C ILE A 7 0.66 12.66 -5.50
N LYS A 8 1.21 12.96 -4.32
CA LYS A 8 0.54 12.70 -3.05
C LYS A 8 -0.71 13.55 -2.83
N ASP A 9 -0.67 14.80 -3.28
CA ASP A 9 -1.72 15.79 -3.05
C ASP A 9 -2.48 16.17 -4.33
N ALA A 10 -2.05 15.67 -5.50
CA ALA A 10 -2.67 15.93 -6.78
C ALA A 10 -3.93 15.07 -7.03
N THR A 11 -4.91 15.69 -7.68
CA THR A 11 -6.08 15.02 -8.25
C THR A 11 -5.68 14.12 -9.42
N ILE A 12 -6.58 13.20 -9.80
CA ILE A 12 -6.31 12.28 -10.92
C ILE A 12 -6.17 13.07 -12.23
N GLU A 13 -6.93 14.15 -12.37
CA GLU A 13 -6.90 15.08 -13.49
C GLU A 13 -5.56 15.81 -13.60
N GLU A 14 -5.03 16.34 -12.48
CA GLU A 14 -3.72 17.00 -12.45
C GLU A 14 -2.56 16.02 -12.72
N ILE A 15 -2.65 14.79 -12.20
CA ILE A 15 -1.69 13.73 -12.51
C ILE A 15 -1.76 13.39 -14.01
N ALA A 16 -2.96 13.29 -14.59
CA ALA A 16 -3.14 12.96 -16.00
C ALA A 16 -2.59 14.06 -16.92
N GLU A 17 -2.78 15.34 -16.58
CA GLU A 17 -2.27 16.48 -17.34
C GLU A 17 -0.73 16.49 -17.38
N VAL A 18 -0.08 16.32 -16.21
CA VAL A 18 1.39 16.27 -16.13
C VAL A 18 1.96 15.04 -16.85
N LEU A 19 1.32 13.86 -16.73
CA LEU A 19 1.77 12.66 -17.43
C LEU A 19 1.54 12.73 -18.95
N TYR A 20 0.52 13.46 -19.40
CA TYR A 20 0.28 13.73 -20.82
C TYR A 20 1.38 14.63 -21.40
N GLU A 21 1.74 15.70 -20.68
CA GLU A 21 2.81 16.63 -21.08
C GLU A 21 4.21 15.99 -21.06
N TYR A 22 4.55 15.22 -20.00
CA TYR A 22 5.91 14.69 -19.82
C TYR A 22 6.18 13.34 -20.48
N TYR A 23 5.19 12.45 -20.55
CA TYR A 23 5.41 11.04 -20.90
C TYR A 23 4.58 10.55 -22.09
N GLN A 24 3.71 11.37 -22.68
CA GLN A 24 2.77 10.96 -23.74
C GLN A 24 1.94 9.70 -23.36
N ILE A 25 1.60 9.54 -22.07
CA ILE A 25 0.85 8.38 -21.58
C ILE A 25 -0.63 8.59 -21.91
N GLY A 26 -1.03 8.08 -23.07
CA GLY A 26 -2.24 8.49 -23.78
C GLY A 26 -3.61 8.08 -23.25
N THR A 27 -3.81 7.62 -22.00
CA THR A 27 -5.17 7.36 -21.49
C THR A 27 -5.31 7.52 -19.97
N ILE A 28 -6.52 7.92 -19.53
CA ILE A 28 -6.92 7.97 -18.11
C ILE A 28 -6.70 6.61 -17.42
N ASP A 29 -6.89 5.50 -18.14
CA ASP A 29 -6.75 4.16 -17.59
C ASP A 29 -5.31 3.84 -17.17
N LYS A 30 -4.31 4.25 -17.96
CA LYS A 30 -2.89 4.08 -17.58
C LYS A 30 -2.54 4.92 -16.34
N CYS A 31 -3.10 6.13 -16.23
CA CYS A 31 -2.92 6.96 -15.05
C CYS A 31 -3.54 6.31 -13.80
N ARG A 32 -4.70 5.68 -13.93
CA ARG A 32 -5.35 4.91 -12.86
C ARG A 32 -4.52 3.70 -12.44
N GLU A 33 -3.94 2.95 -13.38
CA GLU A 33 -3.04 1.82 -13.08
C GLU A 33 -1.79 2.29 -12.33
N MET A 34 -1.13 3.35 -12.81
CA MET A 34 0.03 3.92 -12.13
C MET A 34 -0.30 4.40 -10.71
N LYS A 35 -1.44 5.07 -10.54
CA LYS A 35 -1.90 5.51 -9.22
C LYS A 35 -2.11 4.32 -8.29
N LYS A 36 -2.78 3.25 -8.75
CA LYS A 36 -2.95 2.01 -7.97
C LYS A 36 -1.62 1.39 -7.57
N GLU A 37 -0.65 1.32 -8.48
CA GLU A 37 0.67 0.77 -8.19
C GLU A 37 1.46 1.62 -7.17
N ILE A 38 1.35 2.95 -7.23
CA ILE A 38 1.94 3.83 -6.22
C ILE A 38 1.25 3.66 -4.87
N GLU A 39 -0.09 3.56 -4.86
CA GLU A 39 -0.87 3.37 -3.64
C GLU A 39 -0.58 2.01 -2.98
N LYS A 40 -0.45 0.92 -3.75
CA LYS A 40 -0.04 -0.41 -3.25
C LYS A 40 1.32 -0.38 -2.56
N ASN A 41 2.27 0.37 -3.10
CA ASN A 41 3.63 0.45 -2.56
C ASN A 41 3.76 1.41 -1.36
N LYS A 42 2.71 2.18 -1.06
CA LYS A 42 2.72 3.16 0.03
C LYS A 42 2.45 2.47 1.36
N TRP A 43 3.39 2.62 2.30
CA TRP A 43 3.16 2.27 3.70
C TRP A 43 2.23 3.27 4.37
N ILE A 44 1.16 2.74 4.96
CA ILE A 44 0.10 3.45 5.69
C ILE A 44 0.31 3.19 7.18
N SER A 45 0.39 4.26 7.98
CA SER A 45 0.50 4.12 9.44
C SER A 45 -0.74 3.43 10.01
N CYS A 46 -0.56 2.48 10.94
CA CYS A 46 -1.69 1.83 11.60
C CYS A 46 -2.56 2.81 12.43
N ASN A 47 -2.02 3.99 12.75
CA ASN A 47 -2.75 5.07 13.43
C ASN A 47 -3.51 5.99 12.47
N GLU A 48 -3.15 6.00 11.18
CA GLU A 48 -3.81 6.81 10.15
C GLU A 48 -5.04 6.09 9.61
N LYS A 49 -4.88 4.81 9.27
CA LYS A 49 -5.95 3.99 8.69
C LYS A 49 -5.66 2.52 8.98
N LEU A 50 -6.71 1.76 9.24
CA LEU A 50 -6.64 0.31 9.39
C LEU A 50 -7.04 -0.36 8.06
N PRO A 51 -6.50 -1.55 7.75
CA PRO A 51 -6.95 -2.33 6.61
C PRO A 51 -8.36 -2.87 6.87
N ASN A 52 -8.96 -3.46 5.85
CA ASN A 52 -10.22 -4.17 6.00
C ASN A 52 -10.04 -5.32 7.00
N PHE A 53 -11.08 -5.58 7.79
CA PHE A 53 -11.08 -6.64 8.80
C PHE A 53 -10.74 -8.00 8.18
N GLY A 54 -9.76 -8.69 8.74
CA GLY A 54 -9.35 -10.03 8.32
C GLY A 54 -8.69 -10.12 6.94
N VAL A 55 -8.30 -8.99 6.34
CA VAL A 55 -7.57 -8.97 5.08
C VAL A 55 -6.07 -9.01 5.33
N ASP A 56 -5.39 -9.90 4.62
CA ASP A 56 -3.94 -10.02 4.65
C ASP A 56 -3.27 -8.84 3.98
N VAL A 57 -2.32 -8.25 4.70
CA VAL A 57 -1.53 -7.10 4.25
C VAL A 57 -0.08 -7.29 4.65
N GLU A 58 0.82 -6.63 3.92
CA GLU A 58 2.20 -6.50 4.37
C GLU A 58 2.25 -5.55 5.55
N VAL A 59 2.86 -6.00 6.64
CA VAL A 59 3.04 -5.22 7.85
C VAL A 59 4.52 -4.98 8.10
N THR A 60 4.83 -3.85 8.74
CA THR A 60 6.13 -3.63 9.35
C THR A 60 5.95 -3.39 10.84
N THR A 61 6.69 -4.14 11.66
CA THR A 61 6.58 -4.05 13.12
C THR A 61 7.39 -2.87 13.66
N ASN A 62 7.19 -2.56 14.94
CA ASN A 62 8.01 -1.57 15.65
C ASN A 62 9.51 -1.92 15.64
N ASN A 63 9.85 -3.21 15.51
CA ASN A 63 11.22 -3.70 15.45
C ASN A 63 11.80 -3.68 14.02
N GLY A 64 11.02 -3.26 13.03
CA GLY A 64 11.44 -3.19 11.62
C GLY A 64 11.30 -4.52 10.87
N GLU A 65 10.76 -5.56 11.50
CA GLU A 65 10.45 -6.82 10.82
C GLU A 65 9.31 -6.60 9.83
N ARG A 66 9.30 -7.38 8.75
CA ARG A 66 8.26 -7.34 7.73
C ARG A 66 7.77 -8.74 7.45
N PHE A 67 6.46 -8.88 7.45
CA PHE A 67 5.77 -10.14 7.18
C PHE A 67 4.31 -9.82 6.91
N ILE A 68 3.47 -10.84 6.91
CA ILE A 68 2.07 -10.74 6.52
C ILE A 68 1.23 -10.88 7.77
N GLY A 69 0.35 -9.90 7.94
CA GLY A 69 -0.56 -9.88 9.06
C GLY A 69 -1.91 -9.35 8.63
N HIS A 70 -2.88 -9.54 9.52
CA HIS A 70 -4.22 -9.03 9.35
C HIS A 70 -4.68 -8.34 10.63
N TYR A 71 -5.60 -7.39 10.46
CA TYR A 71 -6.25 -6.72 11.58
C TYR A 71 -7.61 -7.36 11.86
N ALA A 72 -7.81 -7.83 13.08
CA ALA A 72 -9.07 -8.42 13.53
C ALA A 72 -9.33 -8.09 15.00
N GLY A 73 -10.59 -7.86 15.35
CA GLY A 73 -11.04 -7.75 16.74
C GLY A 73 -10.35 -6.67 17.58
N GLY A 74 -9.79 -5.61 16.97
CA GLY A 74 -9.03 -4.58 17.69
C GLY A 74 -7.52 -4.81 17.76
N CYS A 75 -7.03 -5.92 17.21
CA CYS A 75 -5.64 -6.38 17.32
C CYS A 75 -5.06 -6.72 15.95
N TRP A 76 -3.74 -6.79 15.90
CA TRP A 76 -3.00 -7.27 14.74
C TRP A 76 -2.46 -8.67 15.01
N TYR A 77 -2.51 -9.52 13.99
CA TYR A 77 -2.05 -10.90 14.06
C TYR A 77 -1.15 -11.21 12.87
N ASP A 78 -0.13 -12.03 13.10
CA ASP A 78 0.63 -12.66 12.03
C ASP A 78 -0.26 -13.70 11.32
N SER A 79 -0.36 -13.61 10.00
CA SER A 79 -1.29 -14.44 9.22
C SER A 79 -0.83 -15.90 9.05
N ILE A 80 0.42 -16.22 9.36
CA ILE A 80 0.97 -17.58 9.27
C ILE A 80 0.85 -18.29 10.62
N THR A 81 1.23 -17.62 11.69
CA THR A 81 1.32 -18.19 13.04
C THR A 81 0.08 -17.92 13.89
N GLY A 82 -0.67 -16.87 13.58
CA GLY A 82 -1.79 -16.39 14.40
C GLY A 82 -1.35 -15.61 15.64
N ASP A 83 -0.06 -15.33 15.80
CA ASP A 83 0.48 -14.64 16.97
C ASP A 83 0.11 -13.15 16.96
N TYR A 84 -0.08 -12.58 18.16
CA TYR A 84 -0.27 -11.14 18.30
C TYR A 84 0.99 -10.38 17.93
N ILE A 85 0.83 -9.32 17.14
CA ILE A 85 1.95 -8.51 16.65
C ILE A 85 1.70 -7.02 16.90
N GLN A 86 2.79 -6.28 17.05
CA GLN A 86 2.75 -4.82 17.11
C GLN A 86 3.16 -4.23 15.76
N VAL A 87 2.17 -3.74 15.03
CA VAL A 87 2.35 -3.15 13.69
C VAL A 87 2.55 -1.65 13.81
N LYS A 88 3.52 -1.13 13.05
CA LYS A 88 3.80 0.30 12.89
C LYS A 88 3.12 0.87 11.65
N ALA A 89 3.17 0.13 10.55
CA ALA A 89 2.56 0.49 9.28
C ALA A 89 2.24 -0.76 8.47
N TRP A 90 1.33 -0.62 7.50
CA TRP A 90 0.93 -1.69 6.59
C TRP A 90 0.81 -1.17 5.15
N LYS A 91 0.81 -2.07 4.16
CA LYS A 91 0.47 -1.78 2.76
C LYS A 91 -0.22 -2.98 2.12
N GLU A 92 -0.83 -2.79 0.96
CA GLU A 92 -1.34 -3.92 0.19
C GLU A 92 -0.18 -4.88 -0.18
N PRO A 93 -0.43 -6.20 -0.22
CA PRO A 93 0.59 -7.17 -0.60
C PRO A 93 1.16 -6.86 -1.99
N SER A 94 2.49 -6.90 -2.12
CA SER A 94 3.16 -6.84 -3.42
C SER A 94 2.93 -8.14 -4.20
N ASP A 95 2.73 -8.01 -5.51
CA ASP A 95 2.63 -9.12 -6.46
C ASP A 95 4.01 -9.36 -7.11
N PRO A 96 4.54 -10.61 -7.18
CA PRO A 96 4.00 -11.84 -6.60
C PRO A 96 4.23 -11.91 -5.09
N TRP A 97 3.19 -12.35 -4.38
CA TRP A 97 3.24 -12.52 -2.94
C TRP A 97 3.83 -13.90 -2.60
N GLU A 98 5.00 -13.93 -1.94
CA GLU A 98 5.68 -15.20 -1.58
C GLU A 98 4.85 -16.15 -0.71
N GLY A 99 3.74 -15.68 -0.12
CA GLY A 99 2.84 -16.53 0.66
C GLY A 99 1.75 -17.25 -0.15
N GLU A 100 1.56 -16.98 -1.46
CA GLU A 100 0.62 -17.76 -2.29
C GLU A 100 1.10 -19.20 -2.51
N TYR A 101 2.35 -19.51 -2.15
CA TYR A 101 3.01 -20.80 -2.36
C TYR A 101 3.18 -21.65 -1.09
N LYS A 102 2.36 -21.48 -0.05
CA LYS A 102 2.39 -22.33 1.15
C LYS A 102 1.14 -23.17 1.33
#